data_AF-A0A2T1DD44-F1
#
_entry.id   AF-A0A2T1DD44-F1
#
_cell.length_a   1.000
_cell.length_b   1.000
_cell.length_c   1.000
_cell.angle_alpha   90.00
_cell.angle_beta   90.00
_cell.angle_gamma   90.00
#
_symmetry.space_group_name_H-M   'P 1'
#
loop_
_entity.id
_entity.type
_entity.pdbx_description
1 polymer ?
#
loop_
_entity_poly.entity_id
_entity_poly.type
_entity_poly.pdbx_seq_one_letter_code
_entity_poly.pdbx_strand_id
1 'polypeptide(L)'
;MRERMRLNIRERCQKVFQAFSAKGHLTIRAIAQATGISKSSVHRHQQAMKHRHQHPESEVWESPVGAQWLKRLGIATIFIFCFKRGVGCESLAEFFRLLGLEQHVGVSVSSLRQIRTQMETQILDYQRLPQSQLEHPQTPVEACVSVDETFFDQVVLVLWTCPVDSSWWRRCPRTIGMRLGSITPSRR
;
A
#
# COMPACT_ATOMS: atom_id res chain seq x y z
N MET A 1 15.80 -33.08 0.34
CA MET A 1 14.40 -33.01 -0.14
C MET A 1 14.14 -31.55 -0.54
N ARG A 2 14.11 -31.23 -1.84
CA ARG A 2 14.03 -29.83 -2.32
C ARG A 2 12.58 -29.35 -2.19
N GLU A 3 12.34 -28.49 -1.21
CA GLU A 3 11.08 -27.79 -1.00
C GLU A 3 10.68 -27.03 -2.29
N ARG A 4 9.66 -27.51 -3.00
CA ARG A 4 9.09 -26.82 -4.14
C ARG A 4 8.26 -25.66 -3.61
N MET A 5 8.93 -24.56 -3.28
CA MET A 5 8.26 -23.27 -3.11
C MET A 5 7.46 -22.99 -4.40
N ARG A 6 6.13 -22.99 -4.33
CA ARG A 6 5.26 -22.68 -5.47
C ARG A 6 5.41 -21.20 -5.78
N LEU A 7 6.37 -20.88 -6.64
CA LEU A 7 6.61 -19.52 -7.09
C LEU A 7 5.38 -18.99 -7.83
N ASN A 8 4.95 -17.78 -7.49
CA ASN A 8 3.92 -17.05 -8.21
C ASN A 8 4.38 -16.80 -9.66
N ILE A 9 3.44 -16.65 -10.60
CA ILE A 9 3.71 -16.39 -12.02
C ILE A 9 4.67 -15.22 -12.21
N ARG A 10 4.53 -14.15 -11.42
CA ARG A 10 5.40 -12.98 -11.49
C ARG A 10 6.81 -13.24 -10.94
N GLU A 11 6.93 -14.00 -9.86
CA GLU A 11 8.23 -14.38 -9.28
C GLU A 11 9.03 -15.28 -10.22
N ARG A 12 8.34 -16.20 -10.91
CA ARG A 12 8.94 -17.03 -11.97
C ARG A 12 9.45 -16.18 -13.11
N CYS A 13 8.66 -15.20 -13.55
CA CYS A 13 9.04 -14.27 -14.61
C CYS A 13 10.27 -13.45 -14.21
N GLN A 14 10.32 -12.95 -12.97
CA GLN A 14 11.46 -12.21 -12.44
C GLN A 14 12.73 -13.06 -12.35
N LYS A 15 12.63 -14.32 -11.91
CA LYS A 15 13.78 -15.25 -11.91
C LYS A 15 14.30 -15.52 -13.32
N VAL A 16 13.40 -15.66 -14.30
CA VAL A 16 13.77 -15.81 -15.70
C VAL A 16 14.45 -14.54 -16.21
N PHE A 17 13.91 -13.35 -15.92
CA PHE A 17 14.50 -12.06 -16.29
C PHE A 17 15.89 -11.85 -15.69
N GLN A 18 16.08 -12.14 -14.41
CA GLN A 18 17.39 -12.08 -13.76
C GLN A 18 18.40 -13.02 -14.41
N ALA A 19 17.98 -14.23 -14.79
CA ALA A 19 18.86 -15.18 -15.48
C ALA A 19 19.26 -14.69 -16.89
N PHE A 20 18.37 -13.98 -17.60
CA PHE A 20 18.69 -13.32 -18.87
C PHE A 20 19.66 -12.15 -18.66
N SER A 21 19.39 -11.28 -17.68
CA SER A 21 20.20 -10.08 -17.42
C SER A 21 21.62 -10.42 -16.95
N ALA A 22 21.79 -11.47 -16.11
CA ALA A 22 23.10 -11.83 -15.54
C ALA A 22 24.04 -12.56 -16.51
N LYS A 23 23.53 -13.23 -17.54
CA LYS A 23 24.32 -14.16 -18.39
C LYS A 23 24.22 -13.90 -19.89
N GLY A 24 23.55 -12.82 -20.31
CA GLY A 24 23.43 -12.44 -21.71
C GLY A 24 22.62 -13.44 -22.55
N HIS A 25 23.07 -13.70 -23.79
CA HIS A 25 22.39 -14.56 -24.77
C HIS A 25 22.47 -16.06 -24.40
N LEU A 26 21.68 -16.49 -23.42
CA LEU A 26 21.53 -17.91 -23.09
C LEU A 26 20.41 -18.57 -23.89
N THR A 27 20.61 -19.86 -24.20
CA THR A 27 19.54 -20.69 -24.75
C THR A 27 18.47 -20.97 -23.70
N ILE A 28 17.21 -21.15 -24.15
CA ILE A 28 16.07 -21.46 -23.27
C ILE A 28 16.33 -22.70 -22.40
N ARG A 29 17.07 -23.68 -22.92
CA ARG A 29 17.45 -24.90 -22.19
C ARG A 29 18.40 -24.60 -21.02
N ALA A 30 19.41 -23.75 -21.24
CA ALA A 30 20.35 -23.35 -20.19
C ALA A 30 19.65 -22.58 -19.06
N ILE A 31 18.71 -21.70 -19.40
CA ILE A 31 17.91 -20.96 -18.42
C ILE A 31 16.98 -21.89 -17.64
N ALA A 32 16.34 -22.84 -18.30
CA ALA A 32 15.51 -23.85 -17.64
C ALA A 32 16.32 -24.66 -16.60
N GLN A 33 17.54 -25.06 -16.95
CA GLN A 33 18.44 -25.75 -16.02
C GLN A 33 18.87 -24.85 -14.85
N ALA A 34 19.24 -23.60 -15.12
CA ALA A 34 19.70 -22.66 -14.09
C ALA A 34 18.59 -22.24 -13.12
N THR A 35 17.35 -22.07 -13.61
CA THR A 35 16.21 -21.59 -12.81
C THR A 35 15.39 -22.71 -12.17
N GLY A 36 15.55 -23.95 -12.64
CA GLY A 36 14.71 -25.08 -12.24
C GLY A 36 13.27 -25.01 -12.78
N ILE A 37 13.00 -24.11 -13.73
CA ILE A 37 11.69 -23.92 -14.36
C ILE A 37 11.64 -24.76 -15.65
N SER A 38 10.47 -25.30 -16.00
CA SER A 38 10.31 -26.07 -17.24
C SER A 38 10.61 -25.23 -18.49
N LYS A 39 11.22 -25.85 -19.51
CA LYS A 39 11.53 -25.21 -20.80
C LYS A 39 10.32 -24.50 -21.41
N SER A 40 9.16 -25.16 -21.40
CA SER A 40 7.91 -24.61 -21.94
C SER A 40 7.47 -23.34 -21.22
N SER A 41 7.66 -23.29 -19.89
CA SER A 41 7.34 -22.09 -19.13
C SER A 41 8.34 -20.97 -19.35
N VAL A 42 9.65 -21.27 -19.44
CA VAL A 42 10.66 -20.25 -19.74
C VAL A 42 10.35 -19.61 -21.10
N HIS A 43 10.00 -20.41 -22.10
CA HIS A 43 9.58 -19.92 -23.41
C HIS A 43 8.35 -18.99 -23.32
N ARG A 44 7.29 -19.40 -22.59
CA ARG A 44 6.10 -18.55 -22.38
C ARG A 44 6.42 -17.24 -21.67
N HIS A 45 7.27 -17.26 -20.64
CA HIS A 45 7.70 -16.05 -19.95
C HIS A 45 8.52 -15.14 -20.86
N GLN A 46 9.44 -15.69 -21.66
CA GLN A 46 10.21 -14.91 -22.63
C GLN A 46 9.30 -14.23 -23.66
N GLN A 47 8.31 -14.94 -24.19
CA GLN A 47 7.36 -14.36 -25.15
C GLN A 47 6.52 -13.25 -24.49
N ALA A 48 6.06 -13.46 -23.25
CA ALA A 48 5.33 -12.44 -22.51
C ALA A 48 6.21 -11.20 -22.22
N MET A 49 7.49 -11.39 -21.88
CA MET A 49 8.43 -10.28 -21.65
C MET A 49 8.68 -9.49 -22.94
N LYS A 50 8.86 -10.17 -24.09
CA LYS A 50 8.97 -9.50 -25.39
C LYS A 50 7.75 -8.63 -25.70
N HIS A 51 6.55 -9.10 -25.34
CA HIS A 51 5.33 -8.32 -25.53
C HIS A 51 5.28 -7.09 -24.60
N ARG A 52 5.86 -7.14 -23.41
CA ARG A 52 5.87 -6.02 -22.45
C ARG A 52 7.04 -5.04 -22.67
N HIS A 53 8.12 -5.48 -23.29
CA HIS A 53 9.29 -4.67 -23.66
C HIS A 53 9.03 -3.84 -24.93
N GLN A 54 7.99 -3.01 -24.90
CA GLN A 54 7.67 -2.09 -26.01
C GLN A 54 8.40 -0.75 -25.89
N HIS A 55 8.88 -0.43 -24.69
CA HIS A 55 9.55 0.83 -24.39
C HIS A 55 10.92 0.58 -23.72
N PRO A 56 11.90 1.48 -23.88
CA PRO A 56 13.22 1.35 -23.25
C PRO A 56 13.16 1.20 -21.72
N GLU A 57 12.22 1.89 -21.06
CA GLU A 57 12.01 1.85 -19.62
C GLU A 57 11.41 0.52 -19.12
N SER A 58 10.87 -0.32 -20.01
CA SER A 58 10.25 -1.59 -19.63
C SER A 58 11.19 -2.55 -18.91
N GLU A 59 12.50 -2.47 -19.17
CA GLU A 59 13.50 -3.29 -18.48
C GLU A 59 13.56 -2.99 -16.98
N VAL A 60 13.37 -1.71 -16.60
CA VAL A 60 13.37 -1.28 -15.20
C VAL A 60 12.17 -1.88 -14.48
N TRP A 61 11.02 -1.95 -15.14
CA TRP A 61 9.76 -2.44 -14.59
C TRP A 61 9.72 -3.96 -14.34
N GLU A 62 10.52 -4.73 -15.08
CA GLU A 62 10.66 -6.19 -14.90
C GLU A 62 11.61 -6.57 -13.76
N SER A 63 12.49 -5.66 -13.36
CA SER A 63 13.34 -5.87 -12.19
C SER A 63 12.48 -6.05 -10.92
N PRO A 64 12.93 -6.84 -9.92
CA PRO A 64 12.19 -6.99 -8.66
C PRO A 64 11.94 -5.65 -7.96
N VAL A 65 12.94 -4.76 -8.00
CA VAL A 65 12.87 -3.43 -7.39
C VAL A 65 11.86 -2.56 -8.12
N GLY A 66 11.91 -2.51 -9.45
CA GLY A 66 10.95 -1.76 -10.27
C GLY A 66 9.52 -2.28 -10.12
N ALA A 67 9.33 -3.60 -10.05
CA ALA A 67 8.01 -4.18 -9.81
C ALA A 67 7.45 -3.83 -8.42
N GLN A 68 8.29 -3.78 -7.38
CA GLN A 68 7.87 -3.33 -6.05
C GLN A 68 7.53 -1.83 -6.05
N TRP A 69 8.35 -1.03 -6.73
CA TRP A 69 8.11 0.40 -6.88
C TRP A 69 6.79 0.68 -7.62
N LEU A 70 6.49 -0.04 -8.70
CA LEU A 70 5.22 0.07 -9.44
C LEU A 70 4.00 -0.26 -8.56
N LYS A 71 4.10 -1.27 -7.69
CA LYS A 71 3.04 -1.56 -6.71
C LYS A 71 2.82 -0.39 -5.77
N ARG A 72 3.90 0.20 -5.25
CA ARG A 72 3.83 1.37 -4.36
C ARG A 72 3.22 2.57 -5.08
N LEU A 73 3.64 2.83 -6.32
CA LEU A 73 3.07 3.87 -7.17
C LEU A 73 1.57 3.67 -7.35
N GLY A 74 1.14 2.46 -7.75
CA GLY A 74 -0.27 2.15 -7.96
C GLY A 74 -1.13 2.41 -6.72
N ILE A 75 -0.70 1.91 -5.56
CA ILE A 75 -1.41 2.10 -4.29
C ILE A 75 -1.44 3.58 -3.91
N ALA A 76 -0.32 4.30 -4.00
CA ALA A 76 -0.26 5.72 -3.65
C ALA A 76 -1.14 6.57 -4.56
N THR A 77 -1.14 6.31 -5.87
CA THR A 77 -1.99 6.97 -6.84
C THR A 77 -3.47 6.75 -6.52
N ILE A 78 -3.89 5.51 -6.26
CA ILE A 78 -5.29 5.22 -5.88
C ILE A 78 -5.64 5.93 -4.57
N PHE A 79 -4.75 5.92 -3.58
CA PHE A 79 -4.99 6.60 -2.30
C PHE A 79 -5.21 8.11 -2.46
N ILE A 80 -4.32 8.79 -3.18
CA ILE A 80 -4.43 10.24 -3.36
C ILE A 80 -5.58 10.62 -4.29
N PHE A 81 -5.68 9.98 -5.46
CA PHE A 81 -6.67 10.39 -6.47
C PHE A 81 -8.06 9.86 -6.16
N CYS A 82 -8.24 8.57 -5.84
CA CYS A 82 -9.58 8.04 -5.55
C CYS A 82 -10.08 8.45 -4.16
N PHE A 83 -9.29 8.27 -3.10
CA PHE A 83 -9.79 8.49 -1.74
C PHE A 83 -9.73 9.96 -1.32
N LYS A 84 -8.62 10.68 -1.55
CA LYS A 84 -8.54 12.10 -1.14
C LYS A 84 -9.22 13.07 -2.08
N ARG A 85 -9.29 12.76 -3.38
CA ARG A 85 -9.79 13.68 -4.42
C ARG A 85 -11.07 13.21 -5.13
N GLY A 86 -11.51 11.97 -4.92
CA GLY A 86 -12.73 11.44 -5.53
C GLY A 86 -12.63 11.19 -7.04
N VAL A 87 -11.43 11.00 -7.59
CA VAL A 87 -11.23 10.77 -9.03
C VAL A 87 -11.69 9.36 -9.43
N GLY A 88 -12.38 9.28 -10.56
CA GLY A 88 -12.87 8.03 -11.15
C GLY A 88 -11.75 7.10 -11.62
N CYS A 89 -12.03 5.80 -11.67
CA CYS A 89 -11.07 4.78 -12.11
C CYS A 89 -10.77 4.86 -13.62
N GLU A 90 -11.65 5.49 -14.40
CA GLU A 90 -11.51 5.75 -15.83
C GLU A 90 -10.35 6.71 -16.10
N SER A 91 -10.33 7.86 -15.41
CA SER A 91 -9.24 8.83 -15.51
C SER A 91 -7.92 8.26 -15.03
N LEU A 92 -7.94 7.40 -14.01
CA LEU A 92 -6.73 6.69 -13.56
C LEU A 92 -6.23 5.69 -14.60
N ALA A 93 -7.13 4.95 -15.25
CA ALA A 93 -6.75 4.03 -16.31
C ALA A 93 -6.10 4.78 -17.49
N GLU A 94 -6.61 5.96 -17.83
CA GLU A 94 -5.98 6.85 -18.80
C GLU A 94 -4.61 7.37 -18.35
N PHE A 95 -4.49 7.84 -17.11
CA PHE A 95 -3.21 8.26 -16.53
C PHE A 95 -2.13 7.17 -16.63
N PHE A 96 -2.46 5.92 -16.28
CA PHE A 96 -1.50 4.81 -16.39
C PHE A 96 -1.17 4.41 -17.84
N ARG A 97 -2.11 4.58 -18.78
CA ARG A 97 -1.85 4.40 -20.21
C ARG A 97 -0.88 5.44 -20.75
N LEU A 98 -1.03 6.71 -20.35
CA LEU A 98 -0.12 7.79 -20.72
C LEU A 98 1.31 7.56 -20.18
N LEU A 99 1.44 6.88 -19.04
CA LEU A 99 2.73 6.46 -18.49
C LEU A 99 3.31 5.19 -19.13
N GLY A 100 2.63 4.56 -20.10
CA GLY A 100 3.09 3.32 -20.75
C GLY A 100 3.05 2.08 -19.84
N LEU A 101 2.27 2.11 -18.75
CA LEU A 101 2.27 1.04 -17.73
C LEU A 101 1.25 -0.07 -17.97
N GLU A 102 0.46 0.02 -19.04
CA GLU A 102 -0.60 -0.93 -19.37
C GLU A 102 -0.12 -2.37 -19.50
N GLN A 103 1.10 -2.57 -20.01
CA GLN A 103 1.66 -3.90 -20.20
C GLN A 103 2.23 -4.50 -18.90
N HIS A 104 2.51 -3.68 -17.89
CA HIS A 104 3.22 -4.09 -16.67
C HIS A 104 2.31 -4.18 -15.44
N VAL A 105 1.23 -3.40 -15.43
CA VAL A 105 0.26 -3.27 -14.33
C VAL A 105 -1.14 -3.52 -14.89
N GLY A 106 -2.01 -4.15 -14.10
CA GLY A 106 -3.43 -4.29 -14.46
C GLY A 106 -4.15 -2.94 -14.39
N VAL A 107 -4.03 -2.13 -15.45
CA VAL A 107 -4.57 -0.75 -15.53
C VAL A 107 -6.04 -0.70 -15.95
N SER A 108 -6.67 -1.86 -16.18
CA SER A 108 -8.08 -1.89 -16.59
C SER A 108 -8.97 -1.26 -15.52
N VAL A 109 -10.05 -0.59 -15.94
CA VAL A 109 -10.97 0.08 -15.01
C VAL A 109 -11.52 -0.90 -13.97
N SER A 110 -11.85 -2.13 -14.37
CA SER A 110 -12.33 -3.16 -13.46
C SER A 110 -11.26 -3.59 -12.45
N SER A 111 -10.01 -3.77 -12.89
CA SER A 111 -8.90 -4.07 -11.98
C SER A 111 -8.64 -2.94 -10.98
N LEU A 112 -8.67 -1.68 -11.44
CA LEU A 112 -8.50 -0.51 -10.55
C LEU A 112 -9.65 -0.39 -9.54
N ARG A 113 -10.89 -0.66 -9.96
CA ARG A 113 -12.06 -0.70 -9.06
C ARG A 113 -11.90 -1.81 -8.00
N GLN A 114 -11.45 -3.00 -8.39
CA GLN A 114 -11.19 -4.09 -7.46
C GLN A 114 -10.12 -3.71 -6.43
N ILE A 115 -9.00 -3.13 -6.86
CA ILE A 115 -7.93 -2.68 -5.95
C ILE A 115 -8.45 -1.59 -5.01
N ARG A 116 -9.20 -0.61 -5.53
CA ARG A 116 -9.82 0.43 -4.71
C ARG A 116 -10.73 -0.16 -3.62
N THR A 117 -11.63 -1.06 -3.99
CA THR A 117 -12.54 -1.72 -3.03
C THR A 117 -11.76 -2.55 -2.01
N GLN A 118 -10.72 -3.27 -2.42
CA GLN A 118 -9.86 -3.98 -1.47
C GLN A 118 -9.16 -3.03 -0.51
N MET A 119 -8.63 -1.91 -1.00
CA MET A 119 -8.02 -0.88 -0.16
C MET A 119 -9.03 -0.28 0.83
N GLU A 120 -10.25 0.00 0.38
CA GLU A 120 -11.34 0.50 1.22
C GLU A 120 -11.65 -0.48 2.35
N THR A 121 -11.82 -1.77 2.04
CA THR A 121 -12.03 -2.81 3.06
C THR A 121 -10.87 -2.86 4.05
N GLN A 122 -9.61 -2.81 3.59
CA GLN A 122 -8.45 -2.84 4.47
C GLN A 122 -8.34 -1.60 5.36
N ILE A 123 -8.71 -0.42 4.86
CA ILE A 123 -8.75 0.82 5.65
C ILE A 123 -9.83 0.72 6.74
N LEU A 124 -11.01 0.22 6.38
CA LEU A 124 -12.11 0.02 7.33
C LEU A 124 -11.78 -1.07 8.36
N ASP A 125 -11.15 -2.16 7.95
CA ASP A 125 -10.69 -3.21 8.85
C ASP A 125 -9.60 -2.70 9.81
N TYR A 126 -8.69 -1.87 9.30
CA TYR A 126 -7.71 -1.19 10.15
C TYR A 126 -8.38 -0.32 11.20
N GLN A 127 -9.47 0.39 10.87
CA GLN A 127 -10.24 1.17 11.84
C GLN A 127 -10.90 0.30 12.94
N ARG A 128 -11.34 -0.91 12.61
CA ARG A 128 -12.00 -1.83 13.55
C ARG A 128 -11.05 -2.34 14.63
N LEU A 129 -9.76 -2.49 14.32
CA LEU A 129 -8.76 -3.02 15.26
C LEU A 129 -8.57 -2.10 16.49
N PRO A 130 -8.35 -0.78 16.35
CA PRO A 130 -8.36 0.15 17.48
C PRO A 130 -9.72 0.27 18.16
N GLN A 131 -10.84 0.22 17.43
CA GLN A 131 -12.17 0.44 18.01
C GLN A 131 -12.53 -0.63 19.06
N SER A 132 -12.21 -1.89 18.80
CA SER A 132 -12.39 -2.98 19.79
C SER A 132 -11.50 -2.85 21.03
N GLN A 133 -10.32 -2.22 20.90
CA GLN A 133 -9.42 -1.91 22.02
C GLN A 133 -9.89 -0.66 22.81
N LEU A 134 -10.53 0.30 22.14
CA LEU A 134 -11.09 1.50 22.76
C LEU A 134 -12.40 1.23 23.52
N GLU A 135 -13.17 0.21 23.13
CA GLU A 135 -14.39 -0.22 23.84
C GLU A 135 -14.08 -0.87 25.21
N HIS A 136 -12.83 -1.29 25.44
CA HIS A 136 -12.37 -1.86 26.72
C HIS A 136 -11.12 -1.12 27.24
N PRO A 137 -11.24 0.13 27.72
CA PRO A 137 -10.10 0.85 28.26
C PRO A 137 -9.58 0.13 29.51
N GLN A 138 -8.45 -0.56 29.41
CA GLN A 138 -7.79 -1.22 30.54
C GLN A 138 -7.07 -0.23 31.48
N THR A 139 -6.92 1.03 31.05
CA THR A 139 -6.33 2.10 31.87
C THR A 139 -7.16 3.37 31.72
N PRO A 140 -7.35 4.16 32.80
CA PRO A 140 -7.97 5.47 32.70
C PRO A 140 -7.09 6.37 31.81
N VAL A 141 -7.62 6.79 30.67
CA VAL A 141 -6.94 7.75 29.80
C VAL A 141 -7.29 9.15 30.31
N GLU A 142 -6.29 9.92 30.75
CA GLU A 142 -6.44 11.34 31.11
C GLU A 142 -6.68 12.13 29.81
N ALA A 143 -7.95 12.33 29.47
CA ALA A 143 -8.38 13.09 28.30
C ALA A 143 -8.16 14.58 28.56
N CYS A 144 -7.20 15.18 27.86
CA CYS A 144 -7.04 16.63 27.85
C CYS A 144 -7.83 17.21 26.68
N VAL A 145 -8.89 17.93 27.02
CA VAL A 145 -9.69 18.68 26.06
C VAL A 145 -9.05 20.05 25.91
N SER A 146 -8.55 20.35 24.70
CA SER A 146 -8.20 21.72 24.33
C SER A 146 -9.27 22.22 23.37
N VAL A 147 -9.69 23.46 23.57
CA VAL A 147 -10.40 24.18 22.52
C VAL A 147 -9.37 24.48 21.44
N ASP A 148 -9.56 23.94 20.24
CA ASP A 148 -8.79 24.36 19.06
C ASP A 148 -9.48 25.58 18.48
N GLU A 149 -8.72 26.60 18.10
CA GLU A 149 -9.28 27.87 17.66
C GLU A 149 -10.14 27.65 16.40
N THR A 150 -11.43 27.90 16.54
CA THR A 150 -12.50 27.58 15.61
C THR A 150 -12.37 28.30 14.27
N PHE A 151 -12.12 27.56 13.18
CA PHE A 151 -12.35 28.00 11.79
C PHE A 151 -13.80 27.81 11.32
N PHE A 152 -14.71 27.41 12.20
CA PHE A 152 -16.13 27.17 11.91
C PHE A 152 -17.02 27.86 12.94
N ASP A 153 -18.20 28.35 12.53
CA ASP A 153 -19.24 28.96 13.39
C ASP A 153 -19.84 27.99 14.44
N GLN A 154 -19.29 26.79 14.56
CA GLN A 154 -19.70 25.76 15.51
C GLN A 154 -18.46 25.25 16.26
N VAL A 155 -18.59 25.10 17.58
CA VAL A 155 -17.53 24.60 18.45
C VAL A 155 -17.28 23.13 18.12
N VAL A 156 -16.17 22.85 17.44
CA VAL A 156 -15.70 21.48 17.19
C VAL A 156 -14.76 21.08 18.31
N LEU A 157 -15.16 20.10 19.12
CA LEU A 157 -14.31 19.50 20.13
C LEU A 157 -13.39 18.46 19.45
N VAL A 158 -12.09 18.74 19.43
CA VAL A 158 -11.06 17.81 18.95
C VAL A 158 -10.42 17.13 20.15
N LEU A 159 -10.56 15.81 20.25
CA LEU A 159 -9.92 15.01 21.29
C LEU A 159 -8.58 14.46 20.77
N TRP A 160 -7.49 14.78 21.45
CA TRP A 160 -6.17 14.21 21.20
C TRP A 160 -5.76 13.28 22.34
N THR A 161 -5.43 12.02 22.06
CA THR A 161 -4.88 11.11 23.06
C THR A 161 -3.37 11.29 23.13
N CYS A 162 -2.87 11.84 24.24
CA CYS A 162 -1.43 11.95 24.49
C CYS A 162 -0.98 10.76 25.36
N PRO A 163 0.14 10.08 25.05
CA PRO A 163 0.72 9.11 25.96
C PRO A 163 1.10 9.76 27.30
N VAL A 164 1.00 9.00 28.39
CA VAL A 164 1.21 9.42 29.79
C VAL A 164 2.69 9.72 30.09
N ASP A 165 3.31 10.62 29.33
CA ASP A 165 4.60 11.22 29.70
C ASP A 165 4.34 12.65 30.17
N SER A 166 4.28 12.79 31.49
CA SER A 166 3.91 14.01 32.22
C SER A 166 4.95 15.15 32.12
N SER A 167 5.96 15.02 31.25
CA SER A 167 7.01 16.03 31.05
C SER A 167 6.68 17.13 30.03
N TRP A 168 5.71 16.91 29.14
CA TRP A 168 5.38 17.87 28.06
C TRP A 168 4.56 19.08 28.53
N TRP A 169 3.77 18.95 29.60
CA TRP A 169 2.87 20.00 30.10
C TRP A 169 3.60 21.26 30.57
N ARG A 170 4.87 21.16 30.99
CA ARG A 170 5.64 22.32 31.45
C ARG A 170 6.23 23.17 30.33
N ARG A 171 6.13 22.72 29.06
CA ARG A 171 6.80 23.37 27.91
C ARG A 171 5.86 24.14 26.97
N CYS A 172 4.55 24.04 27.14
CA CYS A 172 3.57 24.82 26.37
C CYS A 172 3.16 26.09 27.13
N PRO A 173 3.56 27.30 26.69
CA PRO A 173 3.33 28.53 27.45
C PRO A 173 1.88 29.06 27.41
N ARG A 174 0.93 28.35 26.77
CA ARG A 174 -0.38 28.92 26.41
C ARG A 174 -1.60 28.00 26.61
N THR A 175 -1.51 26.96 27.42
CA THR A 175 -2.67 26.09 27.70
C THR A 175 -3.18 26.31 29.12
N ILE A 176 -4.33 26.97 29.26
CA ILE A 176 -5.15 26.89 30.47
C ILE A 176 -5.83 25.52 30.42
N GLY A 177 -5.16 24.48 30.91
CA GLY A 177 -5.72 23.14 31.01
C GLY A 177 -6.59 23.00 32.25
N MET A 178 -7.91 22.84 32.08
CA MET A 178 -8.76 22.32 33.15
C MET A 178 -8.54 20.82 33.29
N ARG A 179 -8.04 20.39 34.45
CA ARG A 179 -7.93 18.97 34.81
C ARG A 179 -9.31 18.45 35.21
N LEU A 180 -10.04 17.86 34.27
CA LEU A 180 -11.26 17.13 34.59
C LEU A 180 -10.88 15.81 35.27
N GLY A 181 -11.43 15.59 36.45
CA GLY A 181 -11.24 14.37 37.24
C GLY A 181 -11.62 13.11 36.45
N SER A 182 -11.06 11.97 36.89
CA SER A 182 -11.26 10.65 36.31
C SER A 182 -12.73 10.35 36.02
N ILE A 183 -13.06 10.17 34.74
CA ILE A 183 -14.38 9.67 34.32
C ILE A 183 -14.36 8.15 34.51
N THR A 184 -14.94 7.67 35.60
CA THR A 184 -15.22 6.24 35.79
C THR A 184 -16.43 5.84 34.92
N PRO A 185 -16.38 4.71 34.19
CA PRO A 185 -17.52 4.23 33.43
C PRO A 185 -18.60 3.75 34.39
N SER A 186 -19.72 4.46 34.44
CA SER A 186 -20.95 4.03 35.11
C SER A 186 -21.55 2.86 34.33
N ARG A 187 -21.50 1.64 34.91
CA ARG A 187 -22.28 0.50 34.43
C ARG A 187 -23.78 0.81 34.51
N ARG A 188 -24.45 0.91 33.36
CA ARG A 188 -25.85 0.52 33.14
C ARG A 188 -26.01 0.01 31.73
#